data_AF-A0A956DIT4-F1
#
_entry.id   AF-A0A956DIT4-F1
#
_cell.length_a   1.000
_cell.length_b   1.000
_cell.length_c   1.000
_cell.angle_alpha   90.00
_cell.angle_beta   90.00
_cell.angle_gamma   90.00
#
_symmetry.space_group_name_H-M   'P 1'
#
loop_
_entity.id
_entity.type
_entity.pdbx_description
1 polymer ?
#
loop_
_entity_poly.entity_id
_entity_poly.type
_entity_poly.pdbx_seq_one_letter_code
_entity_poly.pdbx_strand_id
1 'polypeptide(L)'
;PAPRRIIDGPPLVGTNALIQLFDPMGLRPFVENFDEVAATLIGHLRRAARDDVGVLATLHRIERLGPIPSSPPTSGDGRLPLVIPLRLAVRGEVLSLFSTMTMIGTATDTLLAALRLETYFPADEDTDHRLRRVAGASVQPGMT
;
A
#
# COMPACT_ATOMS: atom_id res chain seq x y z
N PRO A 1 7.47 -24.72 0.14
CA PRO A 1 8.00 -24.09 1.37
C PRO A 1 6.90 -23.23 2.00
N ALA A 2 6.82 -23.15 3.33
CA ALA A 2 5.86 -22.25 3.97
C ALA A 2 6.23 -20.78 3.67
N PRO A 3 5.25 -19.89 3.45
CA PRO A 3 5.52 -18.48 3.19
C PRO A 3 6.23 -17.86 4.40
N ARG A 4 7.36 -17.19 4.15
CA ARG A 4 8.13 -16.53 5.20
C ARG A 4 7.43 -15.23 5.61
N ARG A 5 7.17 -15.05 6.90
CA ARG A 5 6.63 -13.79 7.42
C ARG A 5 7.67 -12.68 7.33
N ILE A 6 7.23 -11.51 6.87
CA ILE A 6 8.06 -10.32 6.73
C ILE A 6 7.72 -9.32 7.83
N ILE A 7 6.44 -9.13 8.16
CA ILE A 7 5.99 -8.24 9.23
C ILE A 7 5.73 -9.06 10.50
N ASP A 8 6.22 -8.56 11.64
CA ASP A 8 6.00 -9.16 12.95
C ASP A 8 4.62 -8.72 13.48
N GLY A 9 3.73 -9.66 13.75
CA GLY A 9 2.36 -9.34 14.18
C GLY A 9 1.39 -10.52 14.01
N PRO A 10 0.12 -10.36 14.41
CA PRO A 10 -0.92 -11.34 14.09
C PRO A 10 -1.08 -11.47 12.56
N PRO A 11 -1.53 -12.62 12.04
CA PRO A 11 -1.90 -12.72 10.64
C PRO A 11 -2.94 -11.66 10.27
N LEU A 12 -2.77 -11.00 9.13
CA LEU A 12 -3.77 -10.08 8.58
C LEU A 12 -5.05 -10.85 8.28
N VAL A 13 -6.19 -10.30 8.68
CA VAL A 13 -7.50 -10.92 8.46
C VAL A 13 -8.24 -10.20 7.34
N GLY A 14 -8.40 -10.88 6.20
CA GLY A 14 -9.06 -10.36 5.01
C GLY A 14 -8.07 -10.02 3.88
N THR A 15 -8.61 -9.60 2.74
CA THR A 15 -7.85 -9.46 1.49
C THR A 15 -7.73 -8.03 0.97
N ASN A 16 -8.47 -7.07 1.54
CA ASN A 16 -8.44 -5.69 1.10
C ASN A 16 -7.28 -4.94 1.79
N ALA A 17 -6.23 -4.67 1.03
CA ALA A 17 -5.02 -4.01 1.52
C ALA A 17 -5.28 -2.62 2.12
N LEU A 18 -6.21 -1.84 1.57
CA LEU A 18 -6.56 -0.53 2.10
C LEU A 18 -7.21 -0.65 3.48
N ILE A 19 -8.12 -1.61 3.67
CA ILE A 19 -8.69 -1.87 5.00
C ILE A 19 -7.58 -2.26 5.97
N GLN A 20 -6.67 -3.15 5.57
CA GLN A 20 -5.53 -3.54 6.43
C GLN A 20 -4.65 -2.34 6.80
N LEU A 21 -4.40 -1.42 5.85
CA LEU A 21 -3.56 -0.24 6.06
C LEU A 21 -4.11 0.70 7.13
N PHE A 22 -5.43 0.84 7.23
CA PHE A 22 -6.08 1.73 8.20
C PHE A 22 -6.45 1.02 9.52
N ASP A 23 -6.52 -0.31 9.52
CA ASP A 23 -6.87 -1.10 10.70
C ASP A 23 -5.75 -1.03 11.76
N PRO A 24 -6.04 -0.57 12.99
CA PRO A 24 -5.07 -0.59 14.10
C PRO A 24 -4.52 -1.98 14.41
N MET A 25 -5.27 -3.05 14.11
CA MET A 25 -4.84 -4.45 14.24
C MET A 25 -4.25 -5.03 12.95
N GLY A 26 -4.24 -4.24 11.88
CA GLY A 26 -3.66 -4.59 10.59
C GLY A 26 -2.26 -4.00 10.41
N LEU A 27 -2.06 -3.32 9.27
CA LEU A 27 -0.78 -2.76 8.87
C LEU A 27 -0.50 -1.38 9.47
N ARG A 28 -1.51 -0.67 10.01
CA ARG A 28 -1.35 0.69 10.54
C ARG A 28 -0.18 0.87 11.51
N PRO A 29 0.06 -0.03 12.50
CA PRO A 29 1.15 0.15 13.46
C PRO A 29 2.56 0.10 12.84
N PHE A 30 2.66 -0.40 11.61
CA PHE A 30 3.93 -0.56 10.89
C PHE A 30 4.20 0.60 9.94
N VAL A 31 3.30 1.58 9.81
CA VAL A 31 3.47 2.71 8.89
C VAL A 31 3.89 3.94 9.68
N GLU A 32 5.17 4.32 9.59
CA GLU A 32 5.71 5.44 10.38
C GLU A 32 5.14 6.78 9.95
N ASN A 33 4.94 6.98 8.64
CA ASN A 33 4.36 8.19 8.08
C ASN A 33 2.85 8.03 7.80
N PHE A 34 2.12 7.35 8.69
CA PHE A 34 0.71 6.99 8.48
C PHE A 34 -0.16 8.20 8.13
N ASP A 35 -0.01 9.32 8.82
CA ASP A 35 -0.90 10.48 8.60
C ASP A 35 -0.76 11.05 7.18
N GLU A 36 0.45 11.10 6.64
CA GLU A 36 0.76 11.53 5.27
C GLU A 36 0.13 10.58 4.24
N VAL A 37 0.35 9.28 4.43
CA VAL A 37 -0.17 8.20 3.57
C VAL A 37 -1.70 8.20 3.59
N ALA A 38 -2.29 8.23 4.79
CA ALA A 38 -3.72 8.14 5.01
C ALA A 38 -4.46 9.34 4.41
N ALA A 39 -3.95 10.56 4.62
CA ALA A 39 -4.56 11.76 4.08
C ALA A 39 -4.61 11.74 2.54
N THR A 40 -3.52 11.27 1.90
CA THR A 40 -3.42 11.13 0.44
C THR A 40 -4.37 10.06 -0.09
N LEU A 41 -4.33 8.85 0.49
CA LEU A 41 -5.19 7.74 0.05
C LEU A 41 -6.68 8.05 0.23
N ILE A 42 -7.07 8.73 1.30
CA ILE A 42 -8.46 9.13 1.50
C ILE A 42 -8.89 10.18 0.47
N GLY A 43 -7.99 11.10 0.08
CA GLY A 43 -8.23 12.00 -1.04
C GLY A 43 -8.55 11.24 -2.34
N HIS A 44 -7.75 10.21 -2.66
CA HIS A 44 -7.99 9.33 -3.82
C HIS A 44 -9.30 8.54 -3.68
N LEU A 45 -9.57 7.94 -2.53
CA LEU A 45 -10.77 7.13 -2.29
C LEU A 45 -12.04 7.96 -2.36
N ARG A 46 -12.08 9.16 -1.78
CA ARG A 46 -13.21 10.08 -1.89
C ARG A 46 -13.48 10.51 -3.33
N ARG A 47 -12.43 10.66 -4.14
CA ARG A 47 -12.60 10.96 -5.57
C ARG A 47 -13.19 9.77 -6.32
N ALA A 48 -12.64 8.57 -6.13
CA ALA A 48 -13.09 7.35 -6.80
C ALA A 48 -14.50 6.89 -6.34
N ALA A 49 -14.84 7.11 -5.07
CA ALA A 49 -16.14 6.74 -4.49
C ALA A 49 -17.34 7.49 -5.13
N ARG A 50 -17.10 8.57 -5.88
CA ARG A 50 -18.17 9.27 -6.61
C ARG A 50 -18.76 8.41 -7.72
N ASP A 51 -17.94 7.55 -8.31
CA ASP A 51 -18.28 6.77 -9.49
C ASP A 51 -18.27 5.25 -9.22
N ASP A 52 -17.81 4.82 -8.03
CA ASP A 52 -17.63 3.41 -7.67
C ASP A 52 -18.21 3.10 -6.27
N VAL A 53 -19.32 2.35 -6.25
CA VAL A 53 -20.04 1.93 -5.02
C VAL A 53 -19.20 0.99 -4.16
N GLY A 54 -18.33 0.16 -4.75
CA GLY A 54 -17.43 -0.73 -4.02
C GLY A 54 -16.34 0.05 -3.28
N VAL A 55 -15.82 1.11 -3.92
CA VAL A 55 -14.89 2.05 -3.27
C VAL A 55 -15.59 2.82 -2.15
N LEU A 56 -16.83 3.27 -2.35
CA LEU A 56 -17.62 3.92 -1.31
C LEU A 56 -17.82 3.02 -0.09
N ALA A 57 -18.16 1.74 -0.30
CA ALA A 57 -18.29 0.76 0.78
C ALA A 57 -16.97 0.53 1.53
N THR A 58 -15.85 0.51 0.80
CA THR A 58 -14.50 0.42 1.39
C THR A 58 -14.17 1.65 2.24
N LEU A 59 -14.46 2.85 1.74
CA LEU A 59 -14.26 4.11 2.46
C LEU A 59 -15.07 4.14 3.76
N HIS A 60 -16.36 3.80 3.71
CA HIS A 60 -17.18 3.71 4.92
C HIS A 60 -16.63 2.70 5.93
N ARG A 61 -16.05 1.59 5.46
CA ARG A 61 -15.42 0.60 6.35
C ARG A 61 -14.17 1.16 7.01
N ILE A 62 -13.34 1.89 6.28
CA ILE A 62 -12.16 2.57 6.81
C ILE A 62 -12.56 3.61 7.85
N GLU A 63 -13.60 4.42 7.61
CA GLU A 63 -14.11 5.43 8.54
C GLU A 63 -14.56 4.84 9.89
N ARG A 64 -15.02 3.58 9.90
CA ARG A 64 -15.39 2.87 11.14
C ARG A 64 -14.19 2.36 11.95
N LEU A 65 -12.98 2.32 11.37
CA LEU A 65 -11.77 1.87 12.06
C LEU A 65 -11.15 2.96 12.95
N GLY A 66 -11.56 4.22 12.79
CA GLY A 66 -11.12 5.33 13.63
C GLY A 66 -11.06 6.67 12.90
N PRO A 67 -10.58 7.72 13.59
CA PRO A 67 -10.45 9.04 13.00
C PRO A 67 -9.46 9.00 11.83
N ILE A 68 -9.85 9.70 10.76
CA ILE A 68 -9.06 9.85 9.55
C ILE A 68 -8.31 11.18 9.60
N PRO A 69 -6.99 11.20 9.32
CA PRO A 69 -6.21 12.43 9.21
C PRO A 69 -6.84 13.40 8.21
N SER A 70 -6.93 14.68 8.60
CA SER A 70 -7.61 15.70 7.81
C SER A 70 -6.69 16.28 6.74
N SER A 71 -7.18 16.27 5.50
CA SER A 71 -6.61 16.78 4.23
C SER A 71 -5.18 16.36 3.88
N PRO A 72 -4.95 15.83 2.66
CA PRO A 72 -3.59 15.64 2.17
C PRO A 72 -2.88 16.99 2.07
N PRO A 73 -1.53 17.01 2.13
CA PRO A 73 -0.80 18.13 1.56
C PRO A 73 -1.21 18.20 0.08
N THR A 74 -2.11 19.11 -0.27
CA THR A 74 -2.36 19.44 -1.67
C THR A 74 -1.06 20.01 -2.20
N SER A 75 -0.61 19.52 -3.36
CA SER A 75 0.30 20.32 -4.18
C SER A 75 -0.29 21.72 -4.29
N GLY A 76 0.52 22.79 -4.32
CA GLY A 76 0.03 24.18 -4.29
C GLY A 76 -0.97 24.55 -5.41
N ASP A 77 -1.20 23.63 -6.36
CA ASP A 77 -2.17 23.67 -7.45
C ASP A 77 -3.47 22.85 -7.20
N GLY A 78 -3.67 22.31 -6.00
CA GLY A 78 -4.84 21.51 -5.63
C GLY A 78 -4.85 20.08 -6.16
N ARG A 79 -3.74 19.59 -6.76
CA ARG A 79 -3.64 18.20 -7.23
C ARG A 79 -3.19 17.28 -6.11
N LEU A 80 -3.65 16.03 -6.17
CA LEU A 80 -3.17 14.96 -5.30
C LEU A 80 -1.79 14.50 -5.78
N PRO A 81 -0.86 14.17 -4.87
CA PRO A 81 0.48 13.74 -5.25
C PRO A 81 0.42 12.42 -6.03
N LEU A 82 1.21 12.36 -7.11
CA LEU A 82 1.30 11.18 -7.98
C LEU A 82 2.03 10.02 -7.29
N VAL A 83 2.95 10.35 -6.39
CA VAL A 83 3.79 9.41 -5.65
C VAL A 83 3.42 9.50 -4.18
N ILE A 84 3.16 8.34 -3.57
CA ILE A 84 2.87 8.24 -2.14
C ILE A 84 4.08 7.60 -1.47
N PRO A 85 4.90 8.35 -0.70
CA PRO A 85 5.98 7.76 0.06
C PRO A 85 5.40 6.92 1.19
N LEU A 86 5.96 5.72 1.40
CA LEU A 86 5.56 4.79 2.45
C LEU A 86 6.80 4.40 3.24
N ARG A 87 6.82 4.70 4.54
CA ARG A 87 7.85 4.23 5.48
C ARG A 87 7.28 3.07 6.28
N LEU A 88 7.69 1.86 5.94
CA LEU A 88 7.18 0.62 6.50
C LEU A 88 8.19 0.00 7.46
N ALA A 89 7.85 -0.08 8.74
CA ALA A 89 8.62 -0.78 9.76
C ALA A 89 8.46 -2.30 9.62
N VAL A 90 9.57 -2.99 9.43
CA VAL A 90 9.68 -4.42 9.17
C VAL A 90 10.83 -4.97 10.02
N ARG A 91 10.51 -5.78 11.04
CA ARG A 91 11.50 -6.47 11.90
C ARG A 91 12.53 -5.53 12.55
N GLY A 92 12.04 -4.38 13.03
CA GLY A 92 12.86 -3.35 13.69
C GLY A 92 13.61 -2.43 12.73
N GLU A 93 13.35 -2.51 11.42
CA GLU A 93 14.01 -1.71 10.39
C GLU A 93 12.97 -1.00 9.53
N VAL A 94 13.28 0.18 9.01
CA VAL A 94 12.35 0.95 8.17
C VAL A 94 12.71 0.76 6.71
N LEU A 95 11.70 0.43 5.90
CA LEU A 95 11.78 0.43 4.44
C LEU A 95 11.17 1.73 3.91
N SER A 96 11.97 2.56 3.25
CA SER A 96 11.49 3.74 2.54
C SER A 96 11.06 3.33 1.14
N LEU A 97 9.77 3.37 0.88
CA LEU A 97 9.17 2.93 -0.37
C LEU A 97 8.41 4.06 -1.04
N PHE A 98 8.19 3.93 -2.34
CA PHE A 98 7.18 4.68 -3.06
C PHE A 98 6.41 3.74 -3.98
N SER A 99 5.12 4.01 -4.20
CA SER A 99 4.29 3.15 -5.06
C SER A 99 4.03 3.74 -6.43
N THR A 100 3.81 2.86 -7.41
CA THR A 100 3.27 3.20 -8.72
C THR A 100 2.04 2.33 -9.01
N MET A 101 1.02 2.94 -9.61
CA MET A 101 -0.17 2.23 -10.07
C MET A 101 -0.06 1.93 -11.57
N THR A 102 -0.16 0.67 -11.96
CA THR A 102 -0.13 0.19 -13.35
C THR A 102 -1.49 -0.38 -13.72
N MET A 103 -1.99 -0.05 -14.92
CA MET A 103 -3.26 -0.54 -15.46
C MET A 103 -3.04 -1.18 -16.84
N ILE A 104 -3.84 -2.18 -17.19
CA ILE A 104 -3.78 -2.83 -18.51
C ILE A 104 -4.65 -2.02 -19.49
N GLY A 105 -4.04 -1.06 -20.18
CA GLY A 105 -4.78 -0.07 -21.00
C GLY A 105 -5.44 -0.61 -22.27
N THR A 106 -5.04 -1.78 -22.77
CA THR A 106 -5.58 -2.40 -24.00
C THR A 106 -6.49 -3.60 -23.72
N ALA A 107 -6.88 -3.81 -22.46
CA ALA A 107 -7.75 -4.91 -22.09
C ALA A 107 -9.12 -4.75 -22.77
N THR A 108 -9.44 -5.68 -23.67
CA THR A 108 -10.78 -5.79 -24.29
C THR A 108 -11.78 -6.48 -23.38
N ASP A 109 -11.28 -7.23 -22.39
CA ASP A 109 -12.06 -7.88 -21.36
C ASP A 109 -12.30 -6.93 -20.17
N THR A 110 -13.56 -6.79 -19.75
CA THR A 110 -13.97 -5.86 -18.68
C THR A 110 -13.38 -6.23 -17.31
N LEU A 111 -13.12 -7.51 -17.04
CA LEU A 111 -12.50 -7.94 -15.78
C LEU A 111 -11.02 -7.55 -15.76
N LEU A 112 -10.30 -7.81 -16.86
CA LEU A 112 -8.89 -7.41 -16.97
C LEU A 112 -8.72 -5.88 -16.96
N ALA A 113 -9.66 -5.14 -17.55
CA ALA A 113 -9.65 -3.67 -17.53
C ALA A 113 -9.83 -3.09 -16.11
N ALA A 114 -10.44 -3.86 -15.19
CA ALA A 114 -10.59 -3.47 -13.79
C ALA A 114 -9.34 -3.76 -12.94
N LEU A 115 -8.40 -4.58 -13.41
CA LEU A 115 -7.19 -4.91 -12.67
C LEU A 115 -6.24 -3.72 -12.61
N ARG A 116 -5.79 -3.41 -11.40
CA ARG A 116 -4.78 -2.40 -11.11
C ARG A 116 -3.69 -3.06 -10.28
N LEU A 117 -2.44 -2.94 -10.73
CA LEU A 117 -1.28 -3.40 -9.99
C LEU A 117 -0.66 -2.21 -9.28
N GLU A 118 -0.48 -2.33 -7.96
CA GLU A 118 0.33 -1.39 -7.21
C GLU A 118 1.68 -2.02 -6.91
N THR A 119 2.75 -1.38 -7.36
CA THR A 119 4.14 -1.84 -7.16
C THR A 119 4.86 -0.87 -6.25
N TYR A 120 5.55 -1.39 -5.25
CA TYR A 120 6.33 -0.60 -4.28
C TYR A 120 7.82 -0.74 -4.59
N PHE A 121 8.50 0.39 -4.78
CA PHE A 121 9.91 0.47 -5.12
C PHE A 121 10.71 1.05 -3.95
N PRO A 122 11.99 0.65 -3.79
CA PRO A 122 12.87 1.29 -2.82
C PRO A 122 13.10 2.76 -3.19
N ALA A 123 12.95 3.66 -2.21
CA ALA A 123 13.22 5.09 -2.36
C ALA A 123 14.70 5.44 -2.10
N ASP A 124 15.48 4.50 -1.54
CA ASP A 124 16.91 4.64 -1.23
C ASP A 124 17.67 3.31 -1.42
N GLU A 125 18.99 3.39 -1.51
CA GLU A 125 19.89 2.23 -1.72
C GLU A 125 19.80 1.23 -0.56
N ASP A 126 19.68 1.73 0.67
CA ASP A 126 19.56 0.89 1.86
C ASP A 126 18.31 0.01 1.81
N THR A 127 17.16 0.58 1.40
CA THR A 127 15.91 -0.16 1.22
C THR A 127 16.03 -1.18 0.08
N ASP A 128 16.70 -0.86 -1.02
CA ASP A 128 16.95 -1.81 -2.11
C ASP A 128 17.76 -3.03 -1.63
N HIS A 129 18.88 -2.78 -0.93
CA HIS A 129 19.69 -3.85 -0.34
C HIS A 129 18.88 -4.71 0.63
N ARG A 130 18.04 -4.10 1.46
CA ARG A 130 17.16 -4.81 2.41
C ARG A 130 16.13 -5.69 1.69
N LEU A 131 15.43 -5.15 0.69
CA LEU A 131 14.45 -5.89 -0.11
C LEU A 131 15.10 -7.08 -0.83
N ARG A 132 16.31 -6.89 -1.39
CA ARG A 132 17.08 -7.98 -2.01
C ARG A 132 17.45 -9.09 -1.04
N ARG A 133 17.76 -8.79 0.23
CA ARG A 133 17.99 -9.83 1.25
C ARG A 133 16.73 -10.60 1.60
N VAL A 134 15.58 -9.92 1.65
CA VAL A 134 14.28 -10.56 1.87
C VAL A 134 13.92 -11.49 0.71
N ALA A 135 14.12 -11.03 -0.54
CA ALA A 135 13.85 -11.80 -1.75
C ALA A 135 14.88 -12.93 -2.00
N GLY A 136 16.16 -12.64 -1.80
CA GLY A 136 17.31 -13.53 -2.04
C GLY A 136 17.44 -14.69 -1.05
N ALA A 137 16.68 -14.68 0.05
CA ALA A 137 16.47 -15.87 0.88
C ALA A 137 15.64 -16.96 0.18
N SER A 138 15.20 -16.74 -1.06
CA SER A 138 14.37 -17.65 -1.87
C SER A 138 15.07 -18.24 -3.09
N VAL A 139 16.37 -17.96 -3.31
CA VAL A 139 17.15 -18.58 -4.39
C VAL A 139 18.22 -19.46 -3.78
N GLN A 140 17.98 -20.78 -3.71
CA GLN A 140 19.09 -21.72 -3.63
C GLN A 140 19.79 -21.70 -5.00
N PRO A 141 21.09 -21.33 -5.07
CA PRO A 141 21.86 -21.52 -6.28
C PRO A 141 22.21 -23.01 -6.38
N GLY A 142 21.72 -23.67 -7.44
CA GLY A 142 22.32 -24.89 -7.98
C GLY A 142 21.48 -26.16 -7.88
N MET A 143 21.02 -26.62 -9.05
CA MET A 143 21.18 -28.01 -9.46
C MET A 143 21.50 -27.99 -10.96
N THR A 144 22.80 -27.95 -11.24
CA THR A 144 23.41 -28.35 -12.51
C THR A 144 23.09 -29.79 -12.85
#